data_AF-Q488I2-F1
#
_entry.id   AF-Q488I2-F1
#
_cell.length_a   1.000
_cell.length_b   1.000
_cell.length_c   1.000
_cell.angle_alpha   90.00
_cell.angle_beta   90.00
_cell.angle_gamma   90.00
#
_symmetry.space_group_name_H-M   'P 1'
#
loop_
_entity.id
_entity.type
_entity.pdbx_description
1 polymer ?
#
loop_
_entity_poly.entity_id
_entity_poly.type
_entity_poly.pdbx_seq_one_letter_code
_entity_poly.pdbx_strand_id
1 'polypeptide(L)'
;MNIMFSKNLFSKAILIGASLFSSFFVNASLTPVGDLLQVSILIAETEQGNKKNDCSGYFGQGFEQCKITHVPTVGSPVFAEIMGKFDGDGATKFAAPSQASDWNFDVNNLTNQTNPGENGTGTWNYSGAEYPGVSYWVAKAGSAGFILNWMIVDNDANNLTCASPDEFSVNCLDLAVSVSTGTWTTPLNGNNPRDLSHISFYGNKCDNNCGGGPPASVPEPSSIALFALALLGISARRKNVTS
;
A
#
# COMPACT_ATOMS: atom_id res chain seq x y z
N MET A 1 -53.88 -53.75 13.35
CA MET A 1 -53.54 -54.20 11.99
C MET A 1 -52.65 -53.13 11.37
N ASN A 2 -51.42 -53.51 10.99
CA ASN A 2 -50.31 -52.73 10.38
C ASN A 2 -49.72 -51.58 11.24
N ILE A 3 -48.57 -51.71 11.91
CA ILE A 3 -47.17 -51.94 11.48
C ILE A 3 -46.59 -50.79 10.62
N MET A 4 -45.88 -49.89 11.32
CA MET A 4 -44.48 -49.48 11.10
C MET A 4 -44.01 -49.17 9.66
N PHE A 5 -43.50 -47.96 9.42
CA PHE A 5 -42.07 -47.69 9.23
C PHE A 5 -41.84 -46.23 8.76
N SER A 6 -41.25 -45.42 9.65
CA SER A 6 -40.52 -44.20 9.29
C SER A 6 -39.13 -44.60 8.78
N LYS A 7 -38.88 -44.37 7.49
CA LYS A 7 -37.59 -44.44 6.78
C LYS A 7 -37.70 -43.41 5.65
N ASN A 8 -36.96 -42.31 5.61
CA ASN A 8 -35.55 -42.16 5.24
C ASN A 8 -35.14 -40.75 5.72
N LEU A 9 -34.10 -40.42 6.50
CA LEU A 9 -32.73 -40.94 6.63
C LEU A 9 -31.93 -41.03 5.32
N PHE A 10 -32.10 -40.03 4.45
CA PHE A 10 -31.19 -39.64 3.36
C PHE A 10 -31.61 -38.19 3.03
N SER A 11 -30.84 -37.12 3.11
CA SER A 11 -29.40 -36.94 3.11
C SER A 11 -29.09 -35.68 3.94
N LYS A 12 -28.53 -35.86 5.15
CA LYS A 12 -27.93 -34.76 5.95
C LYS A 12 -26.40 -34.68 5.74
N ALA A 13 -25.90 -35.27 4.67
CA ALA A 13 -24.53 -35.16 4.22
C ALA A 13 -24.55 -34.61 2.78
N ILE A 14 -23.56 -33.79 2.45
CA ILE A 14 -23.44 -32.96 1.23
C ILE A 14 -24.07 -31.55 1.38
N LEU A 15 -23.64 -30.83 2.41
CA LEU A 15 -23.55 -29.37 2.39
C LEU A 15 -22.39 -28.91 3.28
N ILE A 16 -21.30 -29.69 3.23
CA ILE A 16 -19.98 -29.37 3.77
C ILE A 16 -19.05 -29.55 2.58
N GLY A 17 -18.56 -28.45 2.01
CA GLY A 17 -17.72 -28.48 0.81
C GLY A 17 -17.88 -27.31 -0.14
N ALA A 18 -18.36 -26.16 0.31
CA ALA A 18 -18.28 -24.91 -0.44
C ALA A 18 -17.91 -23.76 0.50
N SER A 19 -16.97 -24.01 1.42
CA SER A 19 -16.31 -22.93 2.15
C SER A 19 -15.05 -22.50 1.39
N LEU A 20 -15.14 -21.28 0.86
CA LEU A 20 -14.04 -20.32 0.80
C LEU A 20 -12.96 -20.57 -0.25
N PHE A 21 -13.35 -20.51 -1.53
CA PHE A 21 -12.51 -19.83 -2.52
C PHE A 21 -13.35 -18.70 -3.12
N SER A 22 -13.57 -17.67 -2.32
CA SER A 22 -13.89 -16.35 -2.87
C SER A 22 -12.59 -15.85 -3.49
N SER A 23 -12.32 -16.21 -4.74
CA SER A 23 -11.28 -15.55 -5.53
C SER A 23 -11.73 -14.11 -5.72
N PHE A 24 -11.19 -13.20 -4.92
CA PHE A 24 -11.42 -11.78 -5.05
C PHE A 24 -10.50 -11.24 -6.13
N PHE A 25 -11.07 -10.70 -7.20
CA PHE A 25 -10.33 -9.88 -8.14
C PHE A 25 -10.04 -8.55 -7.45
N VAL A 26 -8.82 -8.36 -6.97
CA VAL A 26 -8.32 -7.05 -6.56
C VAL A 26 -7.45 -6.56 -7.70
N ASN A 27 -8.00 -5.68 -8.53
CA ASN A 27 -7.16 -4.98 -9.52
C ASN A 27 -6.29 -3.97 -8.76
N ALA A 28 -4.99 -3.95 -9.05
CA ALA A 28 -4.17 -2.81 -8.70
C ALA A 28 -4.48 -1.65 -9.65
N SER A 29 -4.13 -0.47 -9.17
CA SER A 29 -4.02 0.71 -9.98
C SER A 29 -2.55 0.93 -10.31
N LEU A 30 -2.23 1.09 -11.59
CA LEU A 30 -0.91 1.51 -12.06
C LEU A 30 -0.93 3.02 -12.36
N THR A 31 -0.17 3.80 -11.59
CA THR A 31 -0.09 5.26 -11.74
C THR A 31 1.33 5.65 -12.15
N PRO A 32 1.55 6.24 -13.34
CA PRO A 32 2.87 6.73 -13.75
C PRO A 32 3.39 7.84 -12.85
N VAL A 33 4.66 7.71 -12.43
CA VAL A 33 5.40 8.68 -11.62
C VAL A 33 6.82 8.80 -12.17
N GLY A 34 6.99 9.64 -13.19
CA GLY A 34 8.25 9.75 -13.92
C GLY A 34 8.60 8.45 -14.63
N ASP A 35 9.77 7.88 -14.34
CA ASP A 35 10.24 6.59 -14.89
C ASP A 35 9.78 5.36 -14.07
N LEU A 36 8.90 5.58 -13.10
CA LEU A 36 8.35 4.55 -12.21
C LEU A 36 6.83 4.45 -12.38
N LEU A 37 6.27 3.34 -11.92
CA LEU A 37 4.83 3.14 -11.74
C LEU A 37 4.53 2.83 -10.27
N GLN A 38 3.59 3.57 -9.70
CA GLN A 38 3.00 3.20 -8.42
C GLN A 38 1.94 2.14 -8.65
N VAL A 39 2.11 0.98 -8.00
CA VAL A 39 1.13 -0.09 -7.92
C VAL A 39 0.38 0.06 -6.61
N SER A 40 -0.96 0.06 -6.65
CA SER A 40 -1.80 0.23 -5.46
C SER A 40 -2.93 -0.81 -5.41
N ILE A 41 -3.01 -1.59 -4.33
CA ILE A 41 -3.98 -2.69 -4.17
C ILE A 41 -4.81 -2.51 -2.91
N LEU A 42 -6.14 -2.61 -3.05
CA LEU A 42 -7.06 -2.62 -1.91
C LEU A 42 -7.21 -4.02 -1.32
N ILE A 43 -6.66 -4.24 -0.13
CA ILE A 43 -6.83 -5.49 0.61
C ILE A 43 -7.99 -5.30 1.62
N ALA A 44 -9.13 -5.93 1.30
CA ALA A 44 -10.36 -5.84 2.07
C ALA A 44 -10.71 -7.13 2.85
N GLU A 45 -9.79 -8.10 2.89
CA GLU A 45 -10.05 -9.44 3.43
C GLU A 45 -10.61 -9.45 4.86
N THR A 46 -11.49 -10.44 5.09
CA THR A 46 -12.15 -10.70 6.37
C THR A 46 -11.85 -12.12 6.81
N GLU A 47 -11.44 -12.30 8.06
CA GLU A 47 -11.58 -13.59 8.75
C GLU A 47 -12.80 -13.52 9.65
N GLN A 48 -13.73 -14.48 9.49
CA GLN A 48 -14.91 -14.63 10.37
C GLN A 48 -15.75 -13.35 10.51
N GLY A 49 -15.80 -12.50 9.47
CA GLY A 49 -16.55 -11.25 9.47
C GLY A 49 -15.81 -10.04 10.06
N ASN A 50 -14.58 -10.20 10.56
CA ASN A 50 -13.75 -9.11 11.05
C ASN A 50 -12.70 -8.71 10.01
N LYS A 51 -12.63 -7.42 9.70
CA LYS A 51 -11.64 -6.87 8.76
C LYS A 51 -10.28 -6.83 9.43
N LYS A 52 -9.30 -7.48 8.81
CA LYS A 52 -7.94 -7.54 9.35
C LYS A 52 -7.28 -6.16 9.32
N ASN A 53 -6.49 -5.88 10.35
CA ASN A 53 -5.46 -4.85 10.26
C ASN A 53 -4.30 -5.40 9.41
N ASP A 54 -3.48 -4.50 8.89
CA ASP A 54 -2.25 -4.85 8.19
C ASP A 54 -1.32 -5.69 9.08
N CYS A 55 -0.73 -5.12 10.13
CA CYS A 55 0.29 -5.78 10.97
C CYS A 55 -0.26 -6.67 12.09
N SER A 56 -1.50 -6.43 12.53
CA SER A 56 -2.18 -7.29 13.52
C SER A 56 -3.27 -8.12 12.85
N GLY A 57 -2.95 -8.69 11.69
CA GLY A 57 -3.89 -9.46 10.90
C GLY A 57 -3.28 -10.08 9.64
N TYR A 58 -3.02 -9.26 8.63
CA TYR A 58 -2.67 -9.74 7.28
C TYR A 58 -1.18 -10.05 7.12
N PHE A 59 -0.30 -9.14 7.52
CA PHE A 59 1.15 -9.24 7.38
C PHE A 59 1.87 -9.79 8.61
N GLY A 60 1.15 -10.05 9.70
CA GLY A 60 1.73 -10.55 10.94
C GLY A 60 0.80 -10.50 12.14
N GLN A 61 1.36 -10.81 13.32
CA GLN A 61 0.69 -10.74 14.63
C GLN A 61 1.48 -9.79 15.53
N GLY A 62 1.30 -8.48 15.32
CA GLY A 62 1.94 -7.44 16.10
C GLY A 62 3.04 -6.72 15.31
N PHE A 63 3.45 -5.56 15.82
CA PHE A 63 4.34 -4.64 15.11
C PHE A 63 5.68 -5.32 14.74
N GLU A 64 6.39 -5.90 15.71
CA GLU A 64 7.71 -6.54 15.50
C GLU A 64 7.71 -7.74 14.53
N GLN A 65 6.54 -8.32 14.25
CA GLN A 65 6.41 -9.48 13.36
C GLN A 65 5.79 -9.12 12.02
N CYS A 66 5.61 -7.83 11.74
CA CYS A 66 4.93 -7.36 10.55
C CYS A 66 5.86 -7.36 9.33
N LYS A 67 5.53 -8.20 8.33
CA LYS A 67 6.37 -8.41 7.14
C LYS A 67 5.53 -8.55 5.88
N ILE A 68 5.99 -7.98 4.77
CA ILE A 68 5.36 -8.19 3.47
C ILE A 68 5.72 -9.59 2.97
N THR A 69 4.69 -10.44 2.84
CA THR A 69 4.77 -11.81 2.30
C THR A 69 3.59 -12.02 1.36
N HIS A 70 3.72 -12.89 0.34
CA HIS A 70 2.64 -13.19 -0.61
C HIS A 70 1.48 -13.96 0.05
N VAL A 71 1.76 -14.73 1.10
CA VAL A 71 0.77 -15.36 1.99
C VAL A 71 1.44 -15.53 3.35
N PRO A 72 0.83 -15.15 4.48
CA PRO A 72 1.40 -15.33 5.83
C PRO A 72 1.33 -16.80 6.26
N THR A 73 2.14 -17.65 5.62
CA THR A 73 2.38 -19.04 6.01
C THR A 73 3.87 -19.25 6.28
N VAL A 74 4.19 -20.18 7.17
CA VAL A 74 5.58 -20.52 7.51
C VAL A 74 6.33 -20.93 6.23
N GLY A 75 7.43 -20.24 5.92
CA GLY A 75 8.27 -20.51 4.75
C GLY A 75 7.98 -19.66 3.51
N SER A 76 7.00 -18.75 3.55
CA SER A 76 6.77 -17.79 2.46
C SER A 76 7.93 -16.81 2.31
N PRO A 77 8.28 -16.38 1.08
CA PRO A 77 9.25 -15.32 0.86
C PRO A 77 8.87 -14.03 1.61
N VAL A 78 9.85 -13.44 2.28
CA VAL A 78 9.74 -12.13 2.92
C VAL A 78 10.32 -11.09 1.97
N PHE A 79 9.49 -10.15 1.52
CA PHE A 79 9.90 -9.10 0.59
C PHE A 79 10.43 -7.85 1.28
N ALA A 80 9.88 -7.53 2.44
CA ALA A 80 10.29 -6.39 3.26
C ALA A 80 9.83 -6.54 4.71
N GLU A 81 10.56 -5.90 5.61
CA GLU A 81 10.27 -5.84 7.03
C GLU A 81 9.75 -4.45 7.42
N ILE A 82 8.94 -4.37 8.47
CA ILE A 82 8.41 -3.10 8.96
C ILE A 82 9.56 -2.17 9.39
N MET A 83 9.47 -0.91 9.02
CA MET A 83 10.38 0.17 9.43
C MET A 83 9.72 1.04 10.50
N GLY A 84 8.48 1.46 10.22
CA GLY A 84 7.76 2.39 11.07
C GLY A 84 6.27 2.36 10.81
N LYS A 85 5.49 2.76 11.81
CA LYS A 85 4.05 2.90 11.74
C LYS A 85 3.62 4.18 12.43
N PHE A 86 2.80 4.96 11.74
CA PHE A 86 2.25 6.22 12.22
C PHE A 86 0.74 6.07 12.34
N ASP A 87 0.21 6.15 13.56
CA ASP A 87 -1.23 6.22 13.79
C ASP A 87 -1.73 7.65 13.52
N GLY A 88 -2.94 7.78 12.95
CA GLY A 88 -3.49 9.08 12.56
C GLY A 88 -3.85 9.99 13.74
N ASP A 89 -4.24 9.40 14.87
CA ASP A 89 -4.45 10.09 16.15
C ASP A 89 -3.83 9.28 17.31
N GLY A 90 -2.54 8.96 17.21
CA GLY A 90 -1.97 8.03 18.17
C GLY A 90 -0.46 7.91 18.19
N ALA A 91 -0.02 6.79 18.77
CA ALA A 91 1.38 6.51 19.01
C ALA A 91 2.08 6.07 17.73
N THR A 92 3.22 6.68 17.45
CA THR A 92 4.11 6.22 16.38
C THR A 92 5.04 5.13 16.91
N LYS A 93 5.32 4.12 16.10
CA LYS A 93 6.22 3.01 16.43
C LYS A 93 7.28 2.85 15.35
N PHE A 94 8.47 2.45 15.75
CA PHE A 94 9.59 2.21 14.85
C PHE A 94 10.28 0.90 15.19
N ALA A 95 10.65 0.16 14.16
CA ALA A 95 11.53 -0.99 14.29
C ALA A 95 12.96 -0.49 14.13
N ALA A 96 13.82 -0.85 15.08
CA ALA A 96 15.22 -0.46 15.01
C ALA A 96 15.85 -0.97 13.69
N PRO A 97 16.60 -0.14 12.95
CA PRO A 97 17.15 1.15 13.38
C PRO A 97 16.36 2.41 12.96
N SER A 98 15.15 2.28 12.39
CA SER A 98 14.37 3.46 12.01
C SER A 98 13.93 4.27 13.24
N GLN A 99 13.75 5.57 13.05
CA GLN A 99 13.38 6.52 14.09
C GLN A 99 12.55 7.66 13.52
N ALA A 100 11.88 8.43 14.38
CA ALA A 100 10.97 9.50 13.98
C ALA A 100 11.61 10.57 13.09
N SER A 101 12.88 10.91 13.33
CA SER A 101 13.59 11.94 12.56
C SER A 101 13.87 11.54 11.11
N ASP A 102 13.70 10.27 10.75
CA ASP A 102 13.92 9.81 9.38
C ASP A 102 12.76 10.21 8.44
N TRP A 103 11.63 10.66 9.00
CA TRP A 103 10.35 10.75 8.29
C TRP A 103 9.74 12.15 8.30
N ASN A 104 9.34 12.61 7.12
CA ASN A 104 8.54 13.82 6.95
C ASN A 104 7.30 13.53 6.11
N PHE A 105 6.23 14.30 6.34
CA PHE A 105 4.95 14.18 5.65
C PHE A 105 4.47 15.54 5.13
N ASP A 106 3.90 15.52 3.93
CA ASP A 106 3.20 16.65 3.36
C ASP A 106 1.70 16.30 3.23
N VAL A 107 0.88 17.01 4.00
CA VAL A 107 -0.56 16.74 4.18
C VAL A 107 -1.33 18.05 4.33
N ASN A 108 -2.58 18.12 3.83
CA ASN A 108 -3.44 19.32 3.96
C ASN A 108 -2.77 20.65 3.59
N ASN A 109 -1.90 20.66 2.56
CA ASN A 109 -1.09 21.82 2.15
C ASN A 109 -0.04 22.28 3.18
N LEU A 110 0.23 21.48 4.20
CA LEU A 110 1.34 21.64 5.13
C LEU A 110 2.49 20.75 4.68
N THR A 111 3.72 21.22 4.84
CA THR A 111 4.93 20.47 4.47
C THR A 111 5.78 20.14 5.68
N ASN A 112 6.62 19.11 5.58
CA ASN A 112 7.57 18.70 6.62
C ASN A 112 6.93 18.42 7.99
N GLN A 113 5.74 17.85 7.99
CA GLN A 113 5.08 17.39 9.21
C GLN A 113 5.75 16.12 9.71
N THR A 114 5.81 15.93 11.03
CA THR A 114 6.42 14.74 11.65
C THR A 114 5.46 13.56 11.79
N ASN A 115 4.18 13.77 11.47
CA ASN A 115 3.14 12.77 11.49
C ASN A 115 2.08 13.11 10.41
N PRO A 116 1.51 12.11 9.72
CA PRO A 116 0.49 12.34 8.69
C PRO A 116 -0.86 12.81 9.25
N GLY A 117 -1.12 12.66 10.55
CA GLY A 117 -2.42 12.86 11.16
C GLY A 117 -3.47 11.92 10.58
N GLU A 118 -4.74 12.27 10.71
CA GLU A 118 -5.87 11.51 10.15
C GLU A 118 -6.06 11.70 8.63
N ASN A 119 -5.04 12.22 7.92
CA ASN A 119 -5.19 12.61 6.52
C ASN A 119 -5.31 11.44 5.56
N GLY A 120 -6.47 11.33 4.90
CA GLY A 120 -6.76 10.28 3.93
C GLY A 120 -5.87 10.26 2.69
N THR A 121 -5.11 11.33 2.45
CA THR A 121 -4.12 11.44 1.37
C THR A 121 -2.91 12.24 1.81
N GLY A 122 -1.77 12.00 1.19
CA GLY A 122 -0.58 12.84 1.36
C GLY A 122 0.64 12.26 0.68
N THR A 123 1.79 12.89 0.96
CA THR A 123 3.11 12.45 0.51
C THR A 123 4.01 12.23 1.71
N TRP A 124 4.82 11.18 1.67
CA TRP A 124 5.81 10.88 2.69
C TRP A 124 7.22 10.98 2.09
N ASN A 125 8.20 11.26 2.95
CA ASN A 125 9.61 11.31 2.63
C ASN A 125 10.40 10.58 3.72
N TYR A 126 11.31 9.70 3.30
CA TYR A 126 12.23 8.95 4.12
C TYR A 126 13.66 9.39 3.83
N SER A 127 14.40 9.73 4.88
CA SER A 127 15.77 10.26 4.83
C SER A 127 16.76 9.51 5.72
N GLY A 128 16.33 8.40 6.34
CA GLY A 128 17.20 7.57 7.16
C GLY A 128 18.27 6.85 6.31
N ALA A 129 19.41 6.56 6.93
CA ALA A 129 20.56 5.98 6.23
C ALA A 129 20.64 4.44 6.30
N GLU A 130 19.91 3.84 7.24
CA GLU A 130 20.05 2.42 7.59
C GLU A 130 19.21 1.50 6.69
N TYR A 131 18.18 2.06 6.06
CA TYR A 131 17.44 1.41 4.99
C TYR A 131 17.78 2.12 3.68
N PRO A 132 17.97 1.40 2.56
CA PRO A 132 18.17 2.02 1.26
C PRO A 132 16.97 2.88 0.84
N GLY A 133 15.78 2.58 1.36
CA GLY A 133 14.53 3.28 1.10
C GLY A 133 13.34 2.43 1.53
N VAL A 134 12.15 2.91 1.21
CA VAL A 134 10.88 2.21 1.41
C VAL A 134 10.57 1.40 0.15
N SER A 135 10.31 0.10 0.31
CA SER A 135 9.88 -0.78 -0.78
C SER A 135 8.36 -0.88 -0.85
N TYR A 136 7.67 -0.82 0.29
CA TYR A 136 6.22 -0.86 0.36
C TYR A 136 5.68 0.07 1.46
N TRP A 137 4.47 0.56 1.29
CA TRP A 137 3.74 1.26 2.34
C TRP A 137 2.25 0.96 2.29
N VAL A 138 1.63 0.95 3.47
CA VAL A 138 0.25 0.53 3.66
C VAL A 138 -0.54 1.63 4.34
N ALA A 139 -1.57 2.14 3.66
CA ALA A 139 -2.49 3.13 4.23
C ALA A 139 -3.82 2.47 4.63
N LYS A 140 -4.14 2.49 5.92
CA LYS A 140 -5.37 1.92 6.47
C LYS A 140 -6.36 3.02 6.85
N ALA A 141 -7.63 2.83 6.53
CA ALA A 141 -8.71 3.62 7.09
C ALA A 141 -9.83 2.77 7.69
N GLY A 142 -9.89 2.77 9.01
CA GLY A 142 -10.92 2.15 9.83
C GLY A 142 -11.21 0.70 9.43
N SER A 143 -12.49 0.41 9.28
CA SER A 143 -12.98 -0.88 8.82
C SER A 143 -13.13 -0.92 7.30
N ALA A 144 -12.33 -0.23 6.48
CA ALA A 144 -12.44 -0.34 5.01
C ALA A 144 -11.40 -1.29 4.38
N GLY A 145 -10.54 -1.90 5.20
CA GLY A 145 -9.35 -2.60 4.73
C GLY A 145 -8.16 -1.64 4.71
N PHE A 146 -7.19 -1.91 3.86
CA PHE A 146 -6.01 -1.07 3.66
C PHE A 146 -5.54 -1.11 2.20
N ILE A 147 -4.86 -0.06 1.76
CA ILE A 147 -4.22 -0.02 0.43
C ILE A 147 -2.73 -0.31 0.62
N LEU A 148 -2.24 -1.38 -0.01
CA LEU A 148 -0.82 -1.66 -0.16
C LEU A 148 -0.30 -0.93 -1.41
N ASN A 149 0.85 -0.28 -1.28
CA ASN A 149 1.47 0.48 -2.35
C ASN A 149 2.95 0.11 -2.47
N TRP A 150 3.45 0.11 -3.71
CA TRP A 150 4.89 0.03 -4.02
C TRP A 150 5.17 0.67 -5.37
N MET A 151 6.45 0.85 -5.68
CA MET A 151 6.91 1.36 -6.96
C MET A 151 7.60 0.25 -7.76
N ILE A 152 7.40 0.23 -9.07
CA ILE A 152 8.15 -0.60 -10.03
C ILE A 152 8.74 0.29 -11.13
N VAL A 153 9.78 -0.17 -11.83
CA VAL A 153 10.27 0.52 -13.03
C VAL A 153 9.21 0.46 -14.13
N ASP A 154 8.92 1.59 -14.77
CA ASP A 154 7.98 1.67 -15.89
C ASP A 154 8.62 1.06 -17.16
N ASN A 155 8.16 -0.13 -17.55
CA ASN A 155 8.50 -0.76 -18.81
C ASN A 155 7.47 -1.85 -19.15
N ASP A 156 7.33 -2.15 -20.44
CA ASP A 156 6.30 -3.09 -20.93
C ASP A 156 6.29 -4.44 -20.20
N ALA A 157 7.46 -4.99 -19.84
CA ALA A 157 7.56 -6.29 -19.16
C ALA A 157 7.02 -6.22 -17.72
N ASN A 158 7.41 -5.19 -16.97
CA ASN A 158 6.93 -4.97 -15.61
C ASN A 158 5.42 -4.64 -15.61
N ASN A 159 4.98 -3.83 -16.57
CA ASN A 159 3.59 -3.42 -16.71
C ASN A 159 2.71 -4.65 -16.96
N LEU A 160 3.13 -5.54 -17.87
CA LEU A 160 2.45 -6.81 -18.12
C LEU A 160 2.44 -7.72 -16.88
N THR A 161 3.54 -7.77 -16.13
CA THR A 161 3.64 -8.58 -14.90
C THR A 161 2.66 -8.10 -13.83
N CYS A 162 2.44 -6.79 -13.75
CA CYS A 162 1.62 -6.14 -12.74
C CYS A 162 0.21 -5.74 -13.21
N ALA A 163 -0.20 -6.03 -14.46
CA ALA A 163 -1.53 -5.67 -15.00
C ALA A 163 -2.56 -6.82 -15.02
N SER A 164 -2.24 -7.97 -14.41
CA SER A 164 -3.11 -9.17 -14.39
C SER A 164 -4.06 -9.15 -13.19
N PRO A 165 -5.30 -9.68 -13.30
CA PRO A 165 -6.41 -9.55 -12.33
C PRO A 165 -6.17 -10.02 -10.87
N ASP A 166 -5.01 -10.60 -10.57
CA ASP A 166 -4.60 -11.09 -9.25
C ASP A 166 -3.35 -10.33 -8.79
N GLU A 167 -3.48 -9.01 -8.74
CA GLU A 167 -2.38 -8.05 -8.76
C GLU A 167 -1.46 -8.09 -7.53
N PHE A 168 -1.75 -8.96 -6.55
CA PHE A 168 -0.88 -9.31 -5.43
C PHE A 168 -0.07 -10.60 -5.70
N SER A 169 0.52 -10.76 -6.90
CA SER A 169 1.34 -11.93 -7.21
C SER A 169 2.78 -11.79 -6.68
N VAL A 170 3.42 -12.91 -6.31
CA VAL A 170 4.86 -12.95 -5.95
C VAL A 170 5.70 -12.20 -6.97
N ASN A 171 5.40 -12.39 -8.26
CA ASN A 171 6.18 -11.82 -9.35
C ASN A 171 6.06 -10.30 -9.42
N CYS A 172 4.89 -9.72 -9.16
CA CYS A 172 4.74 -8.27 -9.17
C CYS A 172 5.29 -7.62 -7.88
N LEU A 173 5.18 -8.31 -6.74
CA LEU A 173 5.81 -7.86 -5.49
C LEU A 173 7.33 -7.85 -5.63
N ASP A 174 7.94 -8.86 -6.25
CA ASP A 174 9.40 -8.98 -6.42
C ASP A 174 10.01 -7.88 -7.30
N LEU A 175 9.19 -7.18 -8.09
CA LEU A 175 9.61 -6.04 -8.92
C LEU A 175 9.74 -4.72 -8.13
N ALA A 176 9.38 -4.70 -6.85
CA ALA A 176 9.38 -3.48 -6.05
C ALA A 176 10.79 -2.85 -5.99
N VAL A 177 10.85 -1.56 -6.26
CA VAL A 177 12.06 -0.75 -6.07
C VAL A 177 11.98 0.04 -4.77
N SER A 178 13.12 0.22 -4.11
CA SER A 178 13.20 1.08 -2.94
C SER A 178 13.21 2.55 -3.35
N VAL A 179 12.34 3.33 -2.72
CA VAL A 179 12.14 4.76 -2.97
C VAL A 179 12.23 5.56 -1.67
N SER A 180 12.64 6.82 -1.76
CA SER A 180 12.72 7.73 -0.61
C SER A 180 11.47 8.58 -0.44
N THR A 181 10.57 8.61 -1.42
CA THR A 181 9.32 9.37 -1.35
C THR A 181 8.19 8.58 -1.97
N GLY A 182 6.95 8.93 -1.63
CA GLY A 182 5.78 8.32 -2.23
C GLY A 182 4.50 8.98 -1.76
N THR A 183 3.40 8.62 -2.40
CA THR A 183 2.07 9.15 -2.08
C THR A 183 1.19 8.07 -1.47
N TRP A 184 0.23 8.45 -0.65
CA TRP A 184 -0.81 7.53 -0.23
C TRP A 184 -2.20 8.09 -0.48
N THR A 185 -3.13 7.17 -0.56
CA THR A 185 -4.55 7.41 -0.42
C THR A 185 -5.12 6.27 0.41
N THR A 186 -6.07 6.57 1.27
CA THR A 186 -6.80 5.58 2.06
C THR A 186 -7.93 4.95 1.24
N PRO A 187 -8.45 3.78 1.66
CA PRO A 187 -9.68 3.24 1.09
C PRO A 187 -10.81 4.28 1.06
N LEU A 188 -11.54 4.35 -0.05
CA LEU A 188 -12.55 5.38 -0.27
C LEU A 188 -13.85 5.13 0.53
N ASN A 189 -14.57 6.22 0.79
CA ASN A 189 -15.97 6.25 1.21
C ASN A 189 -16.77 7.00 0.15
N GLY A 190 -17.37 6.28 -0.80
CA GLY A 190 -17.84 6.88 -2.04
C GLY A 190 -16.64 7.35 -2.86
N ASN A 191 -16.60 8.65 -3.18
CA ASN A 191 -15.52 9.25 -3.97
C ASN A 191 -14.42 9.91 -3.12
N ASN A 192 -14.57 9.92 -1.79
CA ASN A 192 -13.65 10.62 -0.91
C ASN A 192 -12.77 9.63 -0.14
N PRO A 193 -11.46 9.90 0.01
CA PRO A 193 -10.61 9.19 0.96
C PRO A 193 -11.18 9.26 2.38
N ARG A 194 -11.04 8.17 3.13
CA ARG A 194 -11.39 8.11 4.55
C ARG A 194 -10.27 8.65 5.43
N ASP A 195 -10.60 8.99 6.66
CA ASP A 195 -9.61 9.35 7.66
C ASP A 195 -8.61 8.20 7.89
N LEU A 196 -7.33 8.54 7.87
CA LEU A 196 -6.23 7.62 8.06
C LEU A 196 -6.26 7.10 9.50
N SER A 197 -6.43 5.79 9.66
CA SER A 197 -6.24 5.16 10.97
C SER A 197 -4.77 4.99 11.29
N HIS A 198 -4.01 4.50 10.30
CA HIS A 198 -2.55 4.47 10.37
C HIS A 198 -1.94 4.21 8.99
N ILE A 199 -0.66 4.56 8.87
CA ILE A 199 0.20 4.21 7.74
C ILE A 199 1.43 3.46 8.23
N SER A 200 1.79 2.37 7.54
CA SER A 200 2.92 1.50 7.87
C SER A 200 3.90 1.47 6.69
N PHE A 201 5.21 1.50 6.99
CA PHE A 201 6.28 1.54 5.99
C PHE A 201 7.18 0.33 6.11
N TYR A 202 7.59 -0.23 4.99
CA TYR A 202 8.37 -1.46 4.91
C TYR A 202 9.55 -1.29 3.97
N GLY A 203 10.68 -1.84 4.36
CA GLY A 203 11.91 -1.84 3.58
C GLY A 203 12.83 -2.97 4.03
N ASN A 204 13.88 -3.19 3.25
CA ASN A 204 14.91 -4.17 3.59
C ASN A 204 16.04 -3.48 4.35
N LYS A 205 16.34 -3.99 5.55
CA LYS A 205 17.45 -3.49 6.37
C LYS A 205 18.77 -3.75 5.66
N CYS A 206 19.67 -2.75 5.63
CA CYS A 206 20.95 -2.94 4.97
C CYS A 206 21.98 -3.62 5.87
N ASP A 207 21.92 -4.96 5.93
CA ASP A 207 22.75 -5.71 6.88
C ASP A 207 24.19 -5.98 6.42
N ASN A 208 24.49 -6.04 5.11
CA ASN A 208 25.86 -6.22 4.56
C ASN A 208 25.92 -5.95 3.04
N ASN A 209 26.23 -4.72 2.61
CA ASN A 209 26.35 -4.34 1.18
C ASN A 209 25.08 -4.65 0.36
N CYS A 210 24.01 -3.88 0.60
CA CYS A 210 22.97 -3.71 -0.39
C CYS A 210 23.62 -3.22 -1.68
N GLY A 211 23.43 -3.92 -2.80
CA GLY A 211 23.95 -3.51 -4.10
C GLY A 211 23.69 -2.01 -4.30
N GLY A 212 24.79 -1.25 -4.43
CA GLY A 212 24.87 0.19 -4.18
C GLY A 212 24.20 1.05 -5.25
N GLY A 213 22.89 0.93 -5.39
CA GLY A 213 22.07 1.96 -6.01
C GLY A 213 21.52 2.87 -4.92
N PRO A 214 21.62 4.21 -5.03
CA PRO A 214 20.74 5.07 -4.25
C PRO A 214 19.27 4.67 -4.51
N PRO A 215 18.34 4.90 -3.57
CA PRO A 215 16.93 4.71 -3.82
C PRO A 215 16.53 5.40 -5.12
N ALA A 216 15.60 4.79 -5.86
CA ALA A 216 15.12 5.39 -7.10
C ALA A 216 14.51 6.76 -6.76
N SER A 217 15.00 7.81 -7.41
CA SER A 217 14.43 9.14 -7.26
C SER A 217 13.04 9.10 -7.89
N VAL A 218 12.00 9.27 -7.09
CA VAL A 218 10.63 9.41 -7.58
C VAL A 218 10.48 10.80 -8.19
N PRO A 219 10.34 10.94 -9.51
CA PRO A 219 10.23 12.26 -10.12
C PRO A 219 8.91 12.91 -9.71
N GLU A 220 8.92 14.22 -9.50
CA GLU A 220 7.68 14.94 -9.19
C GLU A 220 6.63 14.69 -10.30
N PRO A 221 5.34 14.54 -9.94
CA PRO A 221 4.29 14.35 -10.94
C PRO A 221 4.35 15.46 -11.98
N SER A 222 4.39 15.10 -13.26
CA SER A 222 4.43 16.03 -14.41
C SER A 222 3.27 17.03 -14.40
N SER A 223 2.23 16.79 -13.59
CA SER A 223 1.14 17.70 -13.27
C SER A 223 1.61 19.05 -12.70
N ILE A 224 2.68 19.11 -11.90
CA ILE A 224 3.22 20.37 -11.37
C ILE A 224 3.83 21.21 -12.50
N ALA A 225 4.61 20.57 -13.38
CA ALA A 225 5.18 21.23 -14.55
C ALA A 225 4.09 21.73 -15.51
N LEU A 226 3.05 20.93 -15.75
CA LEU A 226 1.89 21.32 -16.56
C LEU A 226 1.09 22.47 -15.93
N PHE A 227 0.92 22.47 -14.60
CA PHE A 227 0.25 23.55 -13.88
C PHE A 227 1.09 24.85 -13.92
N ALA A 228 2.39 24.76 -13.71
CA ALA A 228 3.31 25.90 -13.83
C ALA A 228 3.35 26.46 -15.27
N LEU A 229 3.38 25.59 -16.27
CA LEU A 229 3.29 25.98 -17.69
C LEU A 229 1.93 26.61 -18.03
N ALA A 230 0.83 26.10 -17.48
CA ALA A 230 -0.48 26.71 -17.64
C ALA A 230 -0.55 28.12 -17.03
N LEU A 231 0.03 28.32 -15.84
CA LEU A 231 0.12 29.64 -15.20
C LEU A 231 1.00 30.61 -16.00
N LEU A 232 2.11 30.13 -16.58
CA LEU A 232 2.96 30.91 -17.48
C LEU A 232 2.26 31.26 -18.80
N GLY A 233 1.46 30.34 -19.35
CA GLY A 233 0.65 30.59 -20.55
C GLY A 233 -0.43 31.65 -20.32
N ILE A 234 -1.08 31.65 -19.16
CA ILE A 234 -2.10 32.65 -18.80
C ILE A 234 -1.48 34.04 -18.58
N SER A 235 -0.28 34.11 -17.98
CA SER A 235 0.41 35.38 -17.73
C SER A 235 1.04 35.98 -19.00
N ALA A 236 1.52 35.17 -19.95
CA ALA A 236 1.98 35.63 -21.26
C ALA A 236 0.83 36.22 -22.11
N ARG A 237 -0.38 35.65 -22.04
CA ARG A 237 -1.55 36.13 -22.79
C ARG A 237 -2.04 37.52 -22.34
N ARG A 238 -1.78 37.92 -21.10
CA ARG A 238 -2.16 39.25 -20.59
C ARG A 238 -1.29 40.40 -21.13
N LYS A 239 -0.09 40.14 -21.66
CA LYS A 239 0.76 41.19 -22.26
C LYS A 239 0.37 41.61 -23.68
N ASN A 240 -0.47 40.85 -24.37
CA ASN A 240 -0.85 41.12 -25.77
C ASN A 240 -2.24 41.77 -25.95
N VAL A 241 -2.89 42.23 -24.87
CA VAL A 241 -4.24 42.88 -24.94
C VAL A 241 -4.16 44.40 -24.70
N THR A 242 -2.96 44.99 -24.70
CA THR A 242 -2.77 46.44 -24.81
C THR A 242 -1.88 46.74 -26.00
N SER A 243 -2.49 46.73 -27.19
CA SER A 243 -2.09 47.54 -28.34
C SER A 243 -3.35 48.00 -29.07
#